data_AF-A0A5C7J5Y4-F1
#
_entry.id   AF-A0A5C7J5Y4-F1
#
_cell.length_a   1.000
_cell.length_b   1.000
_cell.length_c   1.000
_cell.angle_alpha   90.00
_cell.angle_beta   90.00
_cell.angle_gamma   90.00
#
_symmetry.space_group_name_H-M   'P 1'
#
loop_
_entity.id
_entity.type
_entity.pdbx_description
1 polymer ?
#
loop_
_entity_poly.entity_id
_entity_poly.type
_entity_poly.pdbx_seq_one_letter_code
_entity_poly.pdbx_strand_id
1 'polypeptide(L)'
;MIKAFMTRFPEFTESMEDGDKELVMATLKAAEAELNPRIWGTLFEEGVLYLAADKLMRSRLGEALRDPDEPAAQSVYAIEFERLARIASMGARVL
;
A
#
# COMPACT_ATOMS: atom_id res chain seq x y z
N MET A 1 12.32 -2.73 -2.90
CA MET A 1 10.86 -2.55 -2.92
C MET A 1 10.07 -3.79 -3.34
N ILE A 2 10.04 -4.24 -4.62
CA ILE A 2 9.18 -5.38 -5.01
C ILE A 2 9.46 -6.69 -4.26
N LYS A 3 10.74 -7.04 -4.04
CA LYS A 3 11.10 -8.21 -3.22
C LYS A 3 10.60 -8.08 -1.78
N ALA A 4 10.76 -6.89 -1.18
CA ALA A 4 10.28 -6.61 0.18
C ALA A 4 8.75 -6.70 0.26
N PHE A 5 8.04 -6.20 -0.76
CA PHE A 5 6.59 -6.34 -0.88
C PHE A 5 6.16 -7.80 -0.92
N MET A 6 6.74 -8.62 -1.80
CA MET A 6 6.39 -10.04 -1.92
C MET A 6 6.72 -10.85 -0.66
N THR A 7 7.82 -10.50 0.04
CA THR A 7 8.15 -11.12 1.33
C THR A 7 7.18 -10.71 2.43
N ARG A 8 6.71 -9.45 2.43
CA ARG A 8 5.80 -8.91 3.45
C ARG A 8 4.37 -9.39 3.26
N PHE A 9 3.93 -9.52 2.01
CA PHE A 9 2.57 -9.87 1.62
C PHE A 9 2.58 -11.03 0.60
N PRO A 10 2.90 -12.26 1.04
CA PRO A 10 2.98 -13.43 0.17
C PRO A 10 1.66 -13.77 -0.53
N GLU A 11 0.52 -13.33 -0.01
CA GLU A 11 -0.82 -13.50 -0.60
C GLU A 11 -0.95 -12.83 -1.98
N PHE A 12 -0.20 -11.75 -2.23
CA PHE A 12 -0.10 -11.15 -3.56
C PHE A 12 0.88 -11.90 -4.46
N THR A 13 1.63 -12.87 -3.96
CA THR A 13 2.55 -13.69 -4.76
C THR A 13 1.90 -14.98 -5.21
N GLU A 14 1.09 -15.59 -4.33
CA GLU A 14 0.36 -16.84 -4.60
C GLU A 14 -0.79 -16.67 -5.58
N SER A 15 -1.28 -15.44 -5.75
CA SER A 15 -2.47 -15.12 -6.54
C SER A 15 -2.16 -14.48 -7.91
N MET A 16 -0.90 -14.43 -8.32
CA MET A 16 -0.43 -13.65 -9.47
C MET A 16 0.01 -14.48 -10.68
N GLU A 17 -0.55 -14.16 -11.85
CA GLU A 17 -0.05 -14.60 -13.16
C GLU A 17 1.14 -13.73 -13.60
N ASP A 18 1.89 -14.14 -14.63
CA ASP A 18 3.14 -13.47 -15.04
C ASP A 18 2.97 -11.97 -15.39
N GLY A 19 1.75 -11.52 -15.75
CA GLY A 19 1.42 -10.11 -15.99
C GLY A 19 1.25 -9.26 -14.73
N ASP A 20 1.06 -9.88 -13.56
CA ASP A 20 0.72 -9.14 -12.33
C ASP A 20 1.95 -8.54 -11.64
N LYS A 21 3.17 -9.00 -11.95
CA LYS A 21 4.40 -8.38 -11.43
C LYS A 21 4.57 -6.95 -11.91
N GLU A 22 4.22 -6.68 -13.16
CA GLU A 22 4.27 -5.34 -13.75
C GLU A 22 3.24 -4.42 -13.09
N LEU A 23 2.05 -4.97 -12.80
CA LEU A 23 1.02 -4.28 -12.04
C LEU A 23 1.48 -3.95 -10.62
N VAL A 24 2.04 -4.90 -9.88
CA VAL A 24 2.60 -4.64 -8.53
C VAL A 24 3.65 -3.56 -8.59
N MET A 25 4.54 -3.62 -9.57
CA MET A 25 5.59 -2.63 -9.75
C MET A 25 5.01 -1.25 -10.07
N ALA A 26 3.97 -1.16 -10.91
CA ALA A 26 3.27 0.08 -11.21
C ALA A 26 2.58 0.65 -9.98
N THR A 27 1.89 -0.19 -9.20
CA THR A 27 1.19 0.24 -7.99
C THR A 27 2.15 0.67 -6.89
N LEU A 28 3.29 0.00 -6.74
CA LEU A 28 4.36 0.43 -5.83
C LEU A 28 4.90 1.81 -6.21
N LYS A 29 5.14 2.07 -7.50
CA LYS A 29 5.57 3.40 -7.97
C LYS A 29 4.51 4.47 -7.74
N ALA A 30 3.24 4.14 -7.95
CA ALA A 30 2.14 5.07 -7.66
C ALA A 30 2.07 5.40 -6.17
N ALA A 31 2.15 4.39 -5.30
CA ALA A 31 2.20 4.58 -3.85
C ALA A 31 3.43 5.39 -3.40
N GLU A 32 4.59 5.14 -3.99
CA GLU A 32 5.83 5.90 -3.73
C GLU A 32 5.69 7.38 -4.08
N ALA A 33 5.00 7.69 -5.19
CA ALA A 33 4.74 9.07 -5.61
C ALA A 33 3.72 9.81 -4.72
N GLU A 34 2.85 9.09 -4.02
CA GLU A 34 1.84 9.66 -3.12
C GLU A 34 2.40 10.02 -1.74
N LEU A 35 3.50 9.40 -1.32
CA LEU A 35 4.12 9.64 -0.02
C LEU A 35 5.32 10.59 -0.14
N ASN A 36 5.49 11.44 0.87
CA ASN A 36 6.66 12.32 0.95
C ASN A 36 7.73 11.70 1.86
N PRO A 37 8.91 11.31 1.33
CA PRO A 37 9.97 10.69 2.13
C PRO A 37 10.41 11.53 3.34
N ARG A 38 10.36 12.86 3.24
CA ARG A 38 10.76 13.76 4.34
C ARG A 38 9.77 13.74 5.51
N ILE A 39 8.49 13.52 5.23
CA ILE A 39 7.44 13.46 6.26
C ILE A 39 7.43 12.08 6.90
N TRP A 40 7.56 11.03 6.08
CA TRP A 40 7.46 9.65 6.53
C TRP A 40 8.75 9.12 7.15
N GLY A 41 9.91 9.67 6.79
CA GLY A 41 11.21 9.30 7.36
C GLY A 41 11.48 7.79 7.24
N THR A 42 11.78 7.15 8.36
CA THR A 42 12.05 5.71 8.43
C THR A 42 10.84 4.83 8.12
N LEU A 43 9.62 5.37 8.23
CA LEU A 43 8.38 4.68 7.90
C LEU A 43 8.02 4.76 6.41
N PHE A 44 8.81 5.46 5.59
CA PHE A 44 8.48 5.68 4.18
C PHE A 44 8.29 4.37 3.42
N GLU A 45 9.26 3.46 3.49
CA GLU A 45 9.16 2.19 2.77
C GLU A 45 7.94 1.39 3.24
N GLU A 46 7.72 1.27 4.55
CA GLU A 46 6.59 0.52 5.08
C GLU A 46 5.24 1.16 4.74
N GLY A 47 5.15 2.49 4.74
CA GLY A 47 3.99 3.23 4.26
C GLY A 47 3.68 2.95 2.78
N VAL A 48 4.71 2.94 1.92
CA VAL A 48 4.55 2.59 0.49
C VAL A 48 4.04 1.17 0.33
N LEU A 49 4.56 0.22 1.11
CA LEU A 49 4.15 -1.18 1.05
C LEU A 49 2.66 -1.35 1.41
N TYR A 50 2.20 -0.80 2.53
CA TYR A 50 0.80 -0.91 2.93
C TYR A 50 -0.16 -0.14 2.02
N LEU A 51 0.25 1.02 1.51
CA LEU A 51 -0.55 1.78 0.55
C LEU A 51 -0.70 1.01 -0.77
N ALA A 52 0.37 0.40 -1.26
CA ALA A 52 0.31 -0.43 -2.46
C ALA A 52 -0.57 -1.67 -2.28
N ALA A 53 -0.48 -2.33 -1.11
CA ALA A 53 -1.31 -3.49 -0.78
C ALA A 53 -2.80 -3.12 -0.73
N ASP A 54 -3.16 -1.99 -0.10
CA ASP A 54 -4.54 -1.50 -0.08
C ASP A 54 -5.06 -1.20 -1.49
N LYS A 55 -4.25 -0.55 -2.33
CA LYS A 55 -4.62 -0.27 -3.73
C LYS A 55 -4.84 -1.55 -4.53
N LEU A 56 -3.94 -2.52 -4.42
CA LEU A 56 -4.08 -3.82 -5.11
C LEU A 56 -5.29 -4.61 -4.62
N MET A 57 -5.60 -4.53 -3.32
CA MET A 57 -6.77 -5.19 -2.72
C MET A 57 -8.08 -4.56 -3.19
N ARG A 58 -8.15 -3.22 -3.23
CA ARG A 58 -9.35 -2.48 -3.64
C ARG A 58 -9.55 -2.46 -5.15
N SER A 59 -8.47 -2.60 -5.90
CA SER A 59 -8.50 -2.46 -7.35
C SER A 59 -7.36 -3.24 -7.97
N ARG A 60 -7.62 -4.50 -8.30
CA ARG A 60 -6.71 -5.31 -9.12
C ARG A 60 -6.44 -4.68 -10.51
N LEU A 61 -7.20 -3.67 -10.95
CA LEU A 61 -7.16 -3.13 -12.33
C LEU A 61 -7.29 -1.60 -12.47
N GLY A 62 -7.18 -0.81 -11.39
CA GLY A 62 -7.46 0.63 -11.45
C GLY A 62 -8.94 1.00 -11.62
N GLU A 63 -9.85 0.02 -11.68
CA GLU A 63 -11.29 0.25 -11.58
C GLU A 63 -11.68 0.39 -10.11
N ALA A 64 -12.34 1.50 -9.75
CA ALA A 64 -12.99 1.62 -8.45
C ALA A 64 -13.99 0.47 -8.31
N LEU A 65 -14.02 -0.19 -7.14
CA LEU A 65 -15.18 -0.98 -6.72
C LEU A 65 -16.39 -0.05 -6.80
N ARG A 66 -17.14 -0.12 -7.91
CA ARG A 66 -18.36 0.65 -8.18
C ARG A 66 -19.51 0.05 -7.40
N ASP A 67 -19.34 -0.17 -6.10
CA ASP A 67 -20.48 -0.46 -5.25
C ASP A 67 -20.75 0.77 -4.38
N PRO A 68 -21.63 1.68 -4.83
CA PRO A 68 -21.96 2.90 -4.08
C PRO A 68 -22.66 2.61 -2.75
N ASP A 69 -23.12 1.37 -2.53
CA ASP A 69 -23.86 0.95 -1.34
C ASP A 69 -23.01 0.15 -0.33
N GLU A 70 -21.78 -0.26 -0.68
CA GLU A 70 -20.82 -0.79 0.29
C GLU A 70 -19.79 0.29 0.62
N PRO A 71 -19.75 0.81 1.87
CA PRO A 71 -18.59 1.58 2.30
C PRO A 71 -17.40 0.63 2.21
N ALA A 72 -16.55 0.84 1.18
CA ALA A 72 -15.42 -0.03 0.86
C ALA A 72 -14.78 -0.53 2.15
N ALA A 73 -15.06 -1.80 2.50
CA ALA A 73 -14.71 -2.33 3.81
C ALA A 73 -13.22 -2.05 4.01
N GLN A 74 -12.89 -1.31 5.08
CA GLN A 74 -11.54 -0.82 5.28
C GLN A 74 -10.61 -2.03 5.32
N SER A 75 -9.74 -2.16 4.31
CA SER A 75 -8.84 -3.32 4.23
C SER A 75 -7.90 -3.32 5.45
N VAL A 76 -7.41 -4.49 5.84
CA VAL A 76 -6.40 -4.59 6.92
C VAL A 76 -5.18 -3.73 6.58
N TYR A 77 -4.83 -3.61 5.30
CA TYR A 77 -3.74 -2.76 4.83
C TYR A 77 -4.05 -1.26 5.00
N ALA A 78 -5.30 -0.83 4.78
CA ALA A 78 -5.70 0.55 5.03
C ALA A 78 -5.67 0.91 6.53
N ILE A 79 -6.11 0.01 7.39
CA ILE A 79 -6.04 0.20 8.85
C ILE A 79 -4.58 0.40 9.28
N GLU A 80 -3.69 -0.44 8.79
CA GLU A 80 -2.28 -0.36 9.15
C GLU A 80 -1.57 0.85 8.52
N PHE A 81 -1.91 1.20 7.28
CA PHE A 81 -1.46 2.43 6.65
C PHE A 81 -1.87 3.66 7.45
N GLU A 82 -3.13 3.74 7.92
CA GLU A 82 -3.59 4.84 8.77
C GLU A 82 -2.85 4.89 10.11
N ARG A 83 -2.55 3.74 10.70
CA ARG A 83 -1.72 3.67 11.92
C ARG A 83 -0.35 4.30 11.68
N LEU A 84 0.32 3.96 10.58
CA LEU A 84 1.62 4.50 10.20
C LEU A 84 1.53 6.00 9.86
N ALA A 85 0.51 6.41 9.12
CA ALA A 85 0.28 7.81 8.75
C ALA A 85 0.08 8.69 9.99
N ARG A 86 -0.61 8.20 11.03
CA ARG A 86 -0.73 8.91 12.32
C ARG A 86 0.63 9.08 12.99
N ILE A 87 1.46 8.04 13.02
CA ILE A 87 2.82 8.12 13.60
C ILE A 87 3.68 9.13 12.85
N ALA A 88 3.67 9.08 11.51
CA ALA A 88 4.40 10.02 10.67
C ALA A 88 3.91 11.47 10.85
N SER A 89 2.59 11.68 10.90
CA SER A 89 1.96 13.00 11.00
C SER A 89 2.12 13.65 12.37
N MET A 90 2.18 12.85 13.44
CA MET A 90 2.47 13.36 14.79
C MET A 90 3.92 13.83 14.93
N GLY A 91 4.76 13.61 13.91
CA GLY A 91 6.18 13.96 13.94
C GLY A 91 6.85 13.34 15.16
N ALA A 92 6.40 12.13 15.57
CA ALA A 92 6.81 11.49 16.80
C ALA A 92 8.29 11.14 16.71
N ARG A 93 9.14 12.14 17.02
CA ARG A 93 10.14 12.21 18.10
C ARG A 93 10.56 10.87 18.70
N VAL A 94 10.81 9.86 17.88
CA VAL A 94 11.62 8.70 18.25
C VAL A 94 12.86 8.81 17.37
N LEU A 95 13.70 9.77 17.76
CA LEU A 95 15.15 9.64 17.62
C LEU A 95 15.63 8.64 18.67
#